data_AF-A0A1F1UPW9-F1
#
_entry.id   AF-A0A1F1UPW9-F1
#
_cell.length_a   1.000
_cell.length_b   1.000
_cell.length_c   1.000
_cell.angle_alpha   90.00
_cell.angle_beta   90.00
_cell.angle_gamma   90.00
#
_symmetry.space_group_name_H-M   'P 1'
#
loop_
_entity.id
_entity.type
_entity.pdbx_description
1 polymer ?
#
loop_
_entity_poly.entity_id
_entity_poly.type
_entity_poly.pdbx_seq_one_letter_code
_entity_poly.pdbx_strand_id
1 'polypeptide(L)'
;MGDHTVRTAFVSTNSVVQGEQVANIWYPITQLGFHIDFAHDTFRWANEASDQAHVFCVIVSFSKQKVTPRLFHYETPDSNPMDLHPSRLNTYLANAPDIFVWNRNRPLCDVPVIGIGNKPIDDGNYLFTEEEKDEYLAKEPFASNFLHPWVGSREFLQGKKRWGLWLGDASAEDFKKMPLARERVKRVQQYRAASTSAPTRKLADTPS
;
A
#
# COMPACT_ATOMS: atom_id res chain seq x y z
N MET A 1 23.57 -23.95 8.67
CA MET A 1 22.61 -24.09 9.79
C MET A 1 22.45 -25.59 10.04
N GLY A 2 22.79 -26.09 11.22
CA GLY A 2 22.75 -27.54 11.52
C GLY A 2 21.33 -28.12 11.47
N ASP A 3 21.22 -29.44 11.42
CA ASP A 3 19.94 -30.16 11.48
C ASP A 3 19.58 -30.43 12.94
N HIS A 4 18.96 -29.43 13.56
CA HIS A 4 18.46 -29.53 14.94
C HIS A 4 16.96 -29.81 14.94
N THR A 5 16.47 -30.46 16.00
CA THR A 5 15.05 -30.79 16.21
C THR A 5 14.21 -29.59 16.69
N VAL A 6 14.66 -28.37 16.40
CA VAL A 6 14.03 -27.14 16.87
C VAL A 6 12.82 -26.82 16.01
N ARG A 7 11.71 -26.49 16.66
CA ARG A 7 10.50 -25.95 16.05
C ARG A 7 10.28 -24.56 16.63
N THR A 8 9.86 -23.61 15.81
CA THR A 8 9.59 -22.25 16.24
C THR A 8 8.25 -21.77 15.73
N ALA A 9 7.68 -20.75 16.36
CA ALA A 9 6.48 -20.07 15.93
C ALA A 9 6.58 -18.58 16.25
N PHE A 10 6.21 -17.73 15.30
CA PHE A 10 6.16 -16.29 15.48
C PHE A 10 4.77 -15.74 15.19
N VAL A 11 4.34 -14.80 16.03
CA VAL A 11 3.29 -13.85 15.66
C VAL A 11 3.92 -12.84 14.72
N SER A 12 3.25 -12.53 13.61
CA SER A 12 3.69 -11.53 12.65
C SER A 12 2.49 -10.83 12.03
N THR A 13 2.71 -9.69 11.37
CA THR A 13 1.70 -9.09 10.49
C THR A 13 1.38 -10.06 9.35
N ASN A 14 0.12 -10.14 8.92
CA ASN A 14 -0.30 -11.05 7.85
C ASN A 14 0.38 -10.78 6.48
N SER A 15 1.00 -9.62 6.32
CA SER A 15 1.80 -9.28 5.14
C SER A 15 2.95 -10.25 4.88
N VAL A 16 3.48 -10.97 5.87
CA VAL A 16 4.57 -11.95 5.62
C VAL A 16 4.13 -13.16 4.81
N VAL A 17 2.83 -13.39 4.66
CA VAL A 17 2.24 -14.46 3.85
C VAL A 17 1.34 -13.90 2.72
N GLN A 18 1.45 -12.60 2.40
CA GLN A 18 0.67 -11.94 1.36
C GLN A 18 1.52 -11.03 0.44
N GLY A 19 1.11 -10.92 -0.83
CA GLY A 19 1.68 -9.97 -1.78
C GLY A 19 3.19 -10.17 -2.04
N GLU A 20 3.91 -9.05 -2.19
CA GLU A 20 5.33 -9.02 -2.57
C GLU A 20 6.27 -9.67 -1.54
N GLN A 21 5.89 -9.67 -0.26
CA GLN A 21 6.79 -10.11 0.81
C GLN A 21 7.02 -11.63 0.81
N VAL A 22 6.05 -12.42 0.32
CA VAL A 22 6.08 -13.89 0.48
C VAL A 22 7.31 -14.51 -0.17
N ALA A 23 7.57 -14.16 -1.43
CA ALA A 23 8.71 -14.70 -2.16
C ALA A 23 10.05 -14.21 -1.56
N ASN A 24 10.12 -12.93 -1.18
CA ASN A 24 11.34 -12.33 -0.62
C ASN A 24 11.72 -12.94 0.75
N ILE A 25 10.72 -13.30 1.57
CA ILE A 25 10.95 -13.87 2.91
C ILE A 25 11.11 -15.39 2.83
N TRP A 26 10.14 -16.08 2.24
CA TRP A 26 10.03 -17.53 2.39
C TRP A 26 10.84 -18.33 1.39
N TYR A 27 11.16 -17.78 0.21
CA TYR A 27 12.03 -18.48 -0.73
C TYR A 27 13.38 -18.83 -0.09
N PRO A 28 14.18 -17.89 0.46
CA PRO A 28 15.46 -18.24 1.09
C PRO A 28 15.28 -19.17 2.31
N ILE A 29 14.20 -19.04 3.08
CA ILE A 29 13.92 -19.91 4.24
C ILE A 29 13.65 -21.36 3.80
N THR A 30 12.85 -21.55 2.75
CA THR A 30 12.58 -22.88 2.19
C THR A 30 13.81 -23.50 1.53
N GLN A 31 14.69 -22.70 0.93
CA GLN A 31 15.99 -23.18 0.43
C GLN A 31 16.89 -23.73 1.55
N LEU A 32 16.69 -23.29 2.79
CA LEU A 32 17.39 -23.84 3.97
C LEU A 32 16.74 -25.14 4.49
N GLY A 33 15.69 -25.66 3.85
CA GLY A 33 14.98 -26.89 4.21
C GLY A 33 13.85 -26.70 5.23
N PHE A 34 13.51 -25.45 5.57
CA PHE A 34 12.37 -25.17 6.44
C PHE A 34 11.05 -25.25 5.69
N HIS A 35 10.00 -25.67 6.39
CA HIS A 35 8.62 -25.67 5.91
C HIS A 35 7.68 -25.29 7.05
N ILE A 36 6.44 -24.92 6.70
CA ILE A 36 5.43 -24.54 7.68
C ILE A 36 4.87 -25.80 8.34
N ASP A 37 4.91 -25.80 9.66
CA ASP A 37 4.41 -26.87 10.51
C ASP A 37 2.93 -26.67 10.83
N PHE A 38 2.57 -25.44 11.24
CA PHE A 38 1.20 -25.02 11.41
C PHE A 38 1.10 -23.51 11.25
N ALA A 39 -0.11 -23.01 11.01
CA ALA A 39 -0.36 -21.58 11.05
C ALA A 39 -1.74 -21.24 11.61
N HIS A 40 -1.85 -20.06 12.23
CA HIS A 40 -3.09 -19.29 12.25
C HIS A 40 -3.05 -18.33 11.08
N ASP A 41 -4.07 -18.36 10.22
CA ASP A 41 -4.20 -17.35 9.18
C ASP A 41 -4.76 -16.03 9.73
N THR A 42 -5.30 -15.16 8.86
CA THR A 42 -5.53 -13.76 9.23
C THR A 42 -6.57 -13.61 10.33
N PHE A 43 -6.14 -13.16 11.50
CA PHE A 43 -7.00 -12.72 12.59
C PHE A 43 -6.68 -11.28 13.00
N ARG A 44 -7.64 -10.59 13.62
CA ARG A 44 -7.43 -9.24 14.15
C ARG A 44 -6.69 -9.32 15.48
N TRP A 45 -5.62 -8.55 15.62
CA TRP A 45 -4.96 -8.39 16.90
C TRP A 45 -5.90 -7.71 17.91
N ALA A 46 -5.97 -8.25 19.12
CA ALA A 46 -6.67 -7.66 20.24
C ALA A 46 -5.89 -7.91 21.54
N ASN A 47 -5.88 -6.93 22.44
CA ASN A 47 -5.31 -7.04 23.79
C ASN A 47 -6.14 -6.21 24.79
N GLU A 48 -5.84 -6.24 26.08
CA GLU A 48 -6.65 -5.53 27.08
C GLU A 48 -6.30 -4.03 27.22
N ALA A 49 -5.52 -3.46 26.31
CA ALA A 49 -5.12 -2.05 26.35
C ALA A 49 -6.22 -1.14 25.78
N SER A 50 -6.29 0.11 26.28
CA SER A 50 -7.25 1.11 25.81
C SER A 50 -6.96 1.66 24.41
N ASP A 51 -5.70 1.62 23.98
CA ASP A 51 -5.25 2.00 22.63
C ASP A 51 -4.68 0.77 21.92
N GLN A 52 -5.57 -0.02 21.32
CA GLN A 52 -5.20 -1.26 20.64
C GLN A 52 -4.63 -0.96 19.26
N ALA A 53 -3.55 -1.67 18.91
CA ALA A 53 -3.03 -1.63 17.55
C ALA A 53 -4.05 -2.20 16.56
N HIS A 54 -4.42 -1.44 15.53
CA HIS A 54 -5.30 -1.87 14.46
C HIS A 54 -4.52 -2.64 13.37
N VAL A 55 -4.13 -3.88 13.69
CA VAL A 55 -3.33 -4.73 12.79
C VAL A 55 -3.92 -6.13 12.67
N PHE A 56 -3.73 -6.72 11.50
CA PHE A 56 -4.04 -8.13 11.25
C PHE A 56 -2.78 -8.97 11.40
N CYS A 57 -2.91 -10.07 12.13
CA CYS A 57 -1.82 -10.97 12.46
C CYS A 57 -2.01 -12.34 11.83
N VAL A 58 -0.89 -13.06 11.75
CA VAL A 58 -0.80 -14.49 11.55
C VAL A 58 0.12 -15.07 12.62
N ILE A 59 -0.03 -16.36 12.91
CA ILE A 59 0.98 -17.11 13.66
C ILE A 59 1.52 -18.15 12.70
N VAL A 60 2.82 -18.16 12.45
CA VAL A 60 3.42 -19.15 11.55
C VAL A 60 4.49 -19.92 12.31
N SER A 61 4.28 -21.24 12.38
CA SER A 61 5.29 -22.16 12.87
C SER A 61 6.00 -22.82 11.71
N PHE A 62 7.32 -22.93 11.81
CA PHE A 62 8.14 -23.57 10.79
C PHE A 62 9.32 -24.30 11.41
N SER A 63 9.74 -25.36 10.73
CA SER A 63 10.85 -26.20 11.16
C SER A 63 11.43 -27.00 9.97
N LYS A 64 12.47 -27.79 10.23
CA LYS A 64 12.95 -28.83 9.31
C LYS A 64 12.32 -30.21 9.60
N GLN A 65 11.43 -30.30 10.58
CA GLN A 65 10.91 -31.56 11.11
C GLN A 65 9.73 -32.04 10.27
N LYS A 66 9.69 -33.33 9.92
CA LYS A 66 8.55 -33.88 9.18
C LYS A 66 7.31 -33.92 10.07
N VAL A 67 6.34 -33.05 9.80
CA VAL A 67 5.07 -32.98 10.53
C VAL A 67 3.87 -32.95 9.58
N THR A 68 2.71 -33.39 10.06
CA THR A 68 1.45 -33.17 9.36
C THR A 68 1.04 -31.70 9.56
N PRO A 69 0.84 -30.92 8.48
CA PRO A 69 0.53 -29.51 8.62
C PRO A 69 -0.86 -29.28 9.20
N ARG A 70 -1.01 -28.18 9.94
CA ARG A 70 -2.29 -27.73 10.52
C ARG A 70 -2.54 -26.26 10.21
N LEU A 71 -3.78 -25.92 9.93
CA LEU A 71 -4.18 -24.53 9.67
C LEU A 71 -5.37 -24.19 10.57
N PHE A 72 -5.19 -23.17 11.40
CA PHE A 72 -6.27 -22.54 12.15
C PHE A 72 -6.84 -21.41 11.28
N HIS A 73 -7.94 -21.71 10.59
CA HIS A 73 -8.58 -20.81 9.63
C HIS A 73 -9.66 -19.96 10.29
N TYR A 74 -9.68 -18.67 9.97
CA TYR A 74 -10.69 -17.72 10.45
C TYR A 74 -11.65 -17.34 9.31
N GLU A 75 -12.94 -17.68 9.44
CA GLU A 75 -13.98 -17.30 8.45
C GLU A 75 -14.04 -15.77 8.27
N THR A 76 -13.89 -15.05 9.39
CA THR A 76 -13.63 -13.61 9.41
C THR A 76 -12.51 -13.34 10.39
N PRO A 77 -11.77 -12.23 10.29
CA PRO A 77 -10.65 -11.97 11.21
C PRO A 77 -11.01 -11.92 12.70
N ASP A 78 -12.30 -11.81 13.02
CA ASP A 78 -12.84 -11.72 14.38
C ASP A 78 -13.52 -13.03 14.83
N SER A 79 -13.55 -14.08 13.99
CA SER A 79 -14.17 -15.37 14.31
C SER A 79 -13.29 -16.24 15.21
N ASN A 80 -13.85 -17.33 15.73
CA ASN A 80 -13.03 -18.41 16.30
C ASN A 80 -12.31 -19.18 15.18
N PRO A 81 -11.11 -19.74 15.43
CA PRO A 81 -10.41 -20.54 14.45
C PRO A 81 -11.05 -21.91 14.23
N MET A 82 -11.10 -22.33 12.98
CA MET A 82 -11.41 -23.68 12.53
C MET A 82 -10.10 -24.48 12.37
N ASP A 83 -10.01 -25.64 13.01
CA ASP A 83 -8.84 -26.52 12.91
C ASP A 83 -8.92 -27.36 11.63
N LEU A 84 -8.08 -27.03 10.65
CA LEU A 84 -8.00 -27.69 9.35
C LEU A 84 -6.70 -28.51 9.25
N HIS A 85 -6.79 -29.65 8.58
CA HIS A 85 -5.67 -30.57 8.35
C HIS A 85 -5.40 -30.72 6.85
N PRO A 86 -4.79 -29.70 6.22
CA PRO A 86 -4.51 -29.77 4.80
C PRO A 86 -3.45 -30.84 4.51
N SER A 87 -3.41 -31.35 3.26
CA SER A 87 -2.36 -32.29 2.86
C SER A 87 -1.01 -31.60 2.62
N ARG A 88 -1.04 -30.29 2.37
CA ARG A 88 0.12 -29.40 2.27
C ARG A 88 -0.25 -28.03 2.80
N LEU A 89 0.69 -27.30 3.38
CA LEU A 89 0.47 -25.90 3.77
C LEU A 89 1.63 -25.06 3.22
N ASN A 90 1.35 -24.31 2.15
CA ASN A 90 2.36 -23.49 1.50
C ASN A 90 2.56 -22.16 2.24
N THR A 91 3.51 -21.34 1.76
CA THR A 91 3.90 -20.07 2.36
C THR A 91 2.87 -18.94 2.22
N TYR A 92 1.76 -19.21 1.53
CA TYR A 92 0.57 -18.36 1.45
C TYR A 92 -0.56 -18.87 2.35
N LEU A 93 -0.26 -19.84 3.22
CA LEU A 93 -1.19 -20.54 4.11
C LEU A 93 -2.32 -21.26 3.37
N ALA A 94 -2.06 -21.71 2.14
CA ALA A 94 -3.02 -22.42 1.32
C ALA A 94 -2.69 -23.92 1.23
N ASN A 95 -3.74 -24.74 1.09
CA ASN A 95 -3.63 -26.16 0.73
C ASN A 95 -3.34 -26.32 -0.77
N ALA A 96 -2.15 -25.91 -1.19
CA ALA A 96 -1.73 -25.82 -2.58
C ALA A 96 -0.22 -26.09 -2.72
N PRO A 97 0.30 -26.31 -3.94
CA PRO A 97 1.73 -26.47 -4.19
C PRO A 97 2.58 -25.30 -3.66
N ASP A 98 3.86 -25.58 -3.41
CA ASP A 98 4.85 -24.58 -3.04
C ASP A 98 5.33 -23.84 -4.30
N ILE A 99 4.64 -22.76 -4.63
CA ILE A 99 4.97 -21.86 -5.73
C ILE A 99 5.30 -20.48 -5.17
N PHE A 100 6.19 -19.74 -5.81
CA PHE A 100 6.51 -18.36 -5.44
C PHE A 100 6.14 -17.41 -6.56
N VAL A 101 5.33 -16.40 -6.24
CA VAL A 101 4.97 -15.32 -7.16
C VAL A 101 5.91 -14.14 -6.90
N TRP A 102 6.82 -13.90 -7.84
CA TRP A 102 7.79 -12.80 -7.78
C TRP A 102 7.24 -11.51 -8.39
N ASN A 103 7.74 -10.37 -7.92
CA ASN A 103 7.46 -9.07 -8.52
C ASN A 103 7.93 -9.04 -9.99
N ARG A 104 7.13 -8.44 -10.88
CA ARG A 104 7.43 -8.28 -12.30
C ARG A 104 7.05 -6.88 -12.77
N ASN A 105 7.93 -6.27 -13.54
CA ASN A 105 7.69 -4.97 -14.17
C ASN A 105 7.05 -5.10 -15.58
N ARG A 106 6.78 -6.32 -16.05
CA ARG A 106 6.17 -6.59 -17.36
C ARG A 106 5.15 -7.73 -17.27
N PRO A 107 4.01 -7.64 -17.99
CA PRO A 107 3.02 -8.71 -18.03
C PRO A 107 3.59 -10.05 -18.49
N LEU A 108 2.94 -11.14 -18.07
CA LEU A 108 3.28 -12.51 -18.50
C LEU A 108 2.69 -12.86 -19.87
N CYS A 109 1.56 -12.26 -20.20
CA CYS A 109 0.81 -12.49 -21.43
C CYS A 109 0.63 -11.17 -22.19
N ASP A 110 0.09 -11.27 -23.40
CA ASP A 110 -0.19 -10.13 -24.27
C ASP A 110 -1.38 -9.33 -23.74
N VAL A 111 -1.09 -8.37 -22.85
CA VAL A 111 -2.06 -7.43 -22.27
C VAL A 111 -1.43 -6.05 -22.17
N PRO A 112 -2.25 -4.96 -22.18
CA PRO A 112 -1.74 -3.61 -21.98
C PRO A 112 -0.99 -3.46 -20.65
N VAL A 113 0.08 -2.66 -20.66
CA VAL A 113 0.85 -2.34 -19.46
C VAL A 113 0.01 -1.47 -18.53
N ILE A 114 -0.06 -1.87 -17.25
CA ILE A 114 -0.72 -1.08 -16.22
C ILE A 114 0.14 0.14 -15.85
N GLY A 115 -0.50 1.31 -15.76
CA GLY A 115 0.12 2.52 -15.23
C GLY A 115 -0.13 2.68 -13.73
N ILE A 116 0.64 3.55 -13.09
CA ILE A 116 0.33 4.07 -11.75
C ILE A 116 -0.32 5.45 -11.89
N GLY A 117 -1.30 5.74 -11.04
CA GLY A 117 -1.92 7.07 -10.98
C GLY A 117 -0.95 8.16 -10.52
N ASN A 118 -1.36 9.42 -10.68
CA ASN A 118 -0.59 10.57 -10.25
C ASN A 118 -0.50 10.65 -8.73
N LYS A 119 0.71 10.87 -8.19
CA LYS A 119 0.96 11.10 -6.76
C LYS A 119 1.41 12.55 -6.55
N PRO A 120 0.55 13.45 -6.03
CA PRO A 120 0.81 14.89 -6.08
C PRO A 120 1.90 15.35 -5.08
N ILE A 121 2.07 14.68 -3.93
CA ILE A 121 3.05 15.04 -2.87
C ILE A 121 3.09 16.56 -2.63
N ASP A 122 1.91 17.10 -2.34
CA ASP A 122 1.61 18.53 -2.39
C ASP A 122 1.01 19.05 -1.08
N ASP A 123 0.87 18.21 -0.05
CA ASP A 123 0.21 18.54 1.22
C ASP A 123 -1.24 19.03 1.04
N GLY A 124 -1.92 18.56 -0.01
CA GLY A 124 -3.28 18.98 -0.36
C GLY A 124 -3.38 20.38 -0.97
N ASN A 125 -2.25 21.04 -1.29
CA ASN A 125 -2.28 22.37 -1.90
C ASN A 125 -2.88 22.39 -3.31
N TYR A 126 -2.96 21.26 -4.02
CA TYR A 126 -3.55 21.19 -5.36
C TYR A 126 -4.89 20.48 -5.41
N LEU A 127 -5.42 20.01 -4.28
CA LEU A 127 -6.68 19.28 -4.25
C LEU A 127 -7.77 20.09 -3.56
N PHE A 128 -8.97 20.09 -4.14
CA PHE A 128 -10.12 20.89 -3.70
C PHE A 128 -11.38 20.03 -3.62
N THR A 129 -12.23 20.26 -2.62
CA THR A 129 -13.64 19.88 -2.68
C THR A 129 -14.39 20.72 -3.73
N GLU A 130 -15.67 20.40 -3.98
CA GLU A 130 -16.49 21.19 -4.91
C GLU A 130 -16.67 22.62 -4.40
N GLU A 131 -16.89 22.79 -3.09
CA GLU A 131 -17.05 24.08 -2.42
C GLU A 131 -15.73 24.88 -2.43
N GLU A 132 -14.61 24.25 -2.07
CA GLU A 132 -13.29 24.90 -2.09
C GLU A 132 -12.90 25.36 -3.51
N LYS A 133 -13.27 24.59 -4.54
CA LYS A 133 -13.06 24.96 -5.94
C LYS A 133 -13.87 26.21 -6.31
N ASP A 134 -15.15 26.27 -5.92
CA ASP A 134 -16.02 27.42 -6.21
C ASP A 134 -15.52 28.69 -5.49
N GLU A 135 -15.12 28.57 -4.21
CA GLU A 135 -14.51 29.68 -3.47
C GLU A 135 -13.18 30.14 -4.08
N TYR A 136 -12.38 29.21 -4.58
CA TYR A 136 -11.12 29.51 -5.22
C TYR A 136 -11.32 30.27 -6.53
N LEU A 137 -12.25 29.81 -7.37
CA LEU A 137 -12.57 30.46 -8.66
C LEU A 137 -13.23 31.83 -8.48
N ALA A 138 -13.95 32.07 -7.39
CA ALA A 138 -14.49 33.41 -7.08
C ALA A 138 -13.37 34.44 -6.90
N LYS A 139 -12.21 34.02 -6.39
CA LYS A 139 -11.04 34.89 -6.15
C LYS A 139 -10.09 34.92 -7.36
N GLU A 140 -9.97 33.80 -8.07
CA GLU A 140 -9.04 33.64 -9.18
C GLU A 140 -9.70 32.92 -10.37
N PRO A 141 -10.57 33.60 -11.15
CA PRO A 141 -11.36 32.97 -12.20
C PRO A 141 -10.52 32.33 -13.32
N PHE A 142 -9.35 32.90 -13.62
CA PHE A 142 -8.46 32.40 -14.68
C PHE A 142 -7.91 30.99 -14.39
N ALA A 143 -7.89 30.56 -13.11
CA ALA A 143 -7.44 29.22 -12.73
C ALA A 143 -8.40 28.09 -13.17
N SER A 144 -9.60 28.42 -13.63
CA SER A 144 -10.54 27.45 -14.21
C SER A 144 -9.95 26.68 -15.39
N ASN A 145 -9.00 27.28 -16.13
CA ASN A 145 -8.29 26.63 -17.23
C ASN A 145 -7.36 25.49 -16.79
N PHE A 146 -7.01 25.43 -15.50
CA PHE A 146 -6.04 24.50 -14.92
C PHE A 146 -6.68 23.57 -13.88
N LEU A 147 -7.99 23.67 -13.65
CA LEU A 147 -8.72 22.79 -12.74
C LEU A 147 -9.32 21.62 -13.50
N HIS A 148 -8.93 20.42 -13.10
CA HIS A 148 -9.41 19.18 -13.68
C HIS A 148 -10.09 18.30 -12.62
N PRO A 149 -11.06 17.46 -12.99
CA PRO A 149 -11.58 16.44 -12.09
C PRO A 149 -10.47 15.55 -11.55
N TRP A 150 -10.42 15.39 -10.23
CA TRP A 150 -9.50 14.47 -9.56
C TRP A 150 -10.27 13.22 -9.15
N VAL A 151 -9.85 12.06 -9.67
CA VAL A 151 -10.49 10.77 -9.39
C VAL A 151 -9.49 9.82 -8.73
N GLY A 152 -9.51 9.77 -7.40
CA GLY A 152 -8.84 8.74 -6.61
C GLY A 152 -9.80 7.60 -6.24
N SER A 153 -9.33 6.65 -5.42
CA SER A 153 -10.17 5.51 -4.99
C SER A 153 -11.42 5.94 -4.23
N ARG A 154 -11.34 7.00 -3.41
CA ARG A 154 -12.50 7.50 -2.65
C ARG A 154 -13.53 8.13 -3.58
N GLU A 155 -13.08 8.96 -4.52
CA GLU A 155 -13.95 9.60 -5.51
C GLU A 155 -14.63 8.56 -6.40
N PHE A 156 -13.85 7.61 -6.93
CA PHE A 156 -14.36 6.55 -7.78
C PHE A 156 -15.37 5.63 -7.08
N LEU A 157 -15.05 5.14 -5.87
CA LEU A 157 -15.91 4.17 -5.17
C LEU A 157 -17.15 4.80 -4.52
N GLN A 158 -17.09 6.09 -4.16
CA GLN A 158 -18.16 6.75 -3.39
C GLN A 158 -18.91 7.81 -4.20
N GLY A 159 -18.59 7.98 -5.49
CA GLY A 159 -19.20 9.01 -6.35
C GLY A 159 -18.92 10.45 -5.88
N LYS A 160 -17.83 10.66 -5.13
CA LYS A 160 -17.46 11.99 -4.64
C LYS A 160 -16.78 12.78 -5.75
N LYS A 161 -17.01 14.09 -5.75
CA LYS A 161 -16.30 15.01 -6.65
C LYS A 161 -15.13 15.65 -5.92
N ARG A 162 -14.00 15.68 -6.61
CA ARG A 162 -12.80 16.39 -6.18
C ARG A 162 -12.15 17.02 -7.40
N TRP A 163 -11.41 18.09 -7.18
CA TRP A 163 -10.73 18.82 -8.25
C TRP A 163 -9.24 18.94 -7.95
N GLY A 164 -8.44 18.85 -9.01
CA GLY A 164 -7.00 19.00 -8.98
C GLY A 164 -6.59 20.23 -9.78
N LEU A 165 -5.77 21.11 -9.18
CA LEU A 165 -5.10 22.20 -9.89
C LEU A 165 -3.83 21.66 -10.54
N TRP A 166 -3.85 21.51 -11.87
CA TRP A 166 -2.74 20.99 -12.64
C TRP A 166 -2.03 22.11 -13.39
N LEU A 167 -0.79 22.41 -13.00
CA LEU A 167 -0.04 23.58 -13.49
C LEU A 167 1.13 23.19 -14.40
N GLY A 168 1.19 21.94 -14.87
CA GLY A 168 2.29 21.42 -15.69
C GLY A 168 2.52 22.20 -16.99
N ASP A 169 1.43 22.72 -17.58
CA ASP A 169 1.47 23.50 -18.83
C ASP A 169 1.32 25.02 -18.60
N ALA A 170 1.32 25.49 -17.35
CA ALA A 170 1.10 26.90 -17.05
C ALA A 170 2.33 27.75 -17.43
N SER A 171 2.11 28.78 -18.26
CA SER A 171 3.18 29.70 -18.66
C SER A 171 3.44 30.77 -17.59
N ALA A 172 4.58 31.46 -17.72
CA ALA A 172 4.89 32.60 -16.85
C ALA A 172 3.83 33.72 -16.94
N GLU A 173 3.18 33.91 -18.10
CA GLU A 173 2.10 34.88 -18.27
C GLU A 173 0.81 34.42 -17.57
N ASP A 174 0.55 33.11 -17.53
CA ASP A 174 -0.61 32.56 -16.81
C ASP A 174 -0.47 32.80 -15.30
N PHE A 175 0.73 32.59 -14.75
CA PHE A 175 0.99 32.86 -13.33
C PHE A 175 0.83 34.34 -12.93
N LYS A 176 1.00 35.29 -13.85
CA LYS A 176 0.69 36.70 -13.56
C LYS A 176 -0.80 36.93 -13.32
N LYS A 177 -1.66 36.11 -13.93
CA LYS A 177 -3.12 36.13 -13.77
C LYS A 177 -3.59 35.25 -12.61
N MET A 178 -2.69 34.46 -12.02
CA MET A 178 -2.99 33.51 -10.95
C MET A 178 -2.08 33.66 -9.72
N PRO A 179 -2.12 34.80 -9.01
CA PRO A 179 -1.31 35.02 -7.83
C PRO A 179 -1.52 33.98 -6.70
N LEU A 180 -2.74 33.48 -6.50
CA LEU A 180 -3.07 32.46 -5.50
C LEU A 180 -2.51 31.08 -5.91
N ALA A 181 -2.53 30.74 -7.20
CA ALA A 181 -1.91 29.50 -7.69
C ALA A 181 -0.39 29.54 -7.43
N ARG A 182 0.24 30.70 -7.67
CA ARG A 182 1.66 30.90 -7.37
C ARG A 182 1.98 30.75 -5.88
N GLU A 183 1.09 31.21 -4.99
CA GLU A 183 1.24 30.97 -3.55
C GLU A 183 1.18 29.47 -3.20
N ARG A 184 0.24 28.72 -3.79
CA ARG A 184 0.14 27.26 -3.62
C ARG A 184 1.40 26.55 -4.12
N VAL A 185 1.93 26.93 -5.29
CA VAL A 185 3.21 26.43 -5.81
C VAL A 185 4.35 26.65 -4.82
N LYS A 186 4.43 27.84 -4.20
CA LYS A 186 5.45 28.11 -3.18
C LYS A 186 5.28 27.23 -1.94
N ARG A 187 4.05 27.00 -1.49
CA ARG A 187 3.77 26.09 -0.35
C ARG A 187 4.18 24.66 -0.67
N VAL A 188 3.88 24.16 -1.88
CA VAL A 188 4.30 22.84 -2.35
C VAL A 188 5.82 22.73 -2.41
N GLN A 189 6.51 23.74 -2.94
CA GLN A 189 7.96 23.78 -2.96
C GLN A 189 8.55 23.69 -1.54
N GLN A 190 8.04 24.50 -0.60
CA GLN A 190 8.48 24.51 0.79
C GLN A 190 8.24 23.16 1.46
N TYR A 191 7.06 22.58 1.27
CA TYR A 191 6.70 21.26 1.81
C TYR A 191 7.63 20.17 1.28
N ARG A 192 7.85 20.12 -0.03
CA ARG A 192 8.72 19.12 -0.67
C ARG A 192 10.18 19.27 -0.22
N ALA A 193 10.68 20.51 -0.11
CA ALA A 193 12.04 20.81 0.34
C ALA A 193 12.29 20.40 1.81
N ALA A 194 11.25 20.49 2.66
CA ALA A 194 11.32 20.08 4.06
C ALA A 194 11.25 18.55 4.28
N SER A 195 11.02 17.75 3.22
CA SER A 195 10.88 16.31 3.33
C SER A 195 12.18 15.60 3.71
N THR A 196 12.10 14.56 4.54
CA THR A 196 13.23 13.65 4.83
C THR A 196 13.58 12.76 3.63
N SER A 197 12.65 12.54 2.71
CA SER A 197 12.84 11.77 1.48
C SER A 197 13.64 12.55 0.44
N ALA A 198 14.82 12.05 0.05
CA ALA A 198 15.65 12.68 -0.98
C ALA A 198 14.94 12.81 -2.34
N PRO A 199 14.19 11.79 -2.84
CA PRO A 199 13.36 11.96 -4.04
C PRO A 199 12.33 13.07 -3.92
N THR A 200 11.69 13.22 -2.76
CA THR A 200 10.69 14.28 -2.55
C THR A 200 11.31 15.66 -2.57
N ARG A 201 12.49 15.84 -1.96
CA ARG A 201 13.21 17.12 -2.02
C ARG A 201 13.56 17.53 -3.44
N LYS A 202 13.94 16.58 -4.30
CA LYS A 202 14.21 16.85 -5.73
C LYS A 202 12.97 17.37 -6.47
N LEU A 203 11.76 16.94 -6.07
CA LEU A 203 10.51 17.46 -6.65
C LEU A 203 10.20 18.91 -6.23
N ALA A 204 10.94 19.49 -5.29
CA ALA A 204 10.83 20.91 -4.97
C ALA A 204 11.38 21.81 -6.09
N ASP A 205 12.23 21.28 -6.98
CA ASP A 205 12.77 22.00 -8.14
C ASP A 205 11.71 22.16 -9.25
N THR A 206 10.71 21.28 -9.27
CA THR A 206 9.57 21.29 -10.19
C THR A 206 8.25 21.24 -9.42
N PRO A 207 7.87 22.34 -8.72
CA PRO A 207 6.75 22.34 -7.79
C PRO A 207 5.37 22.37 -8.46
N SER A 208 5.28 22.94 -9.67
CA SER A 208 4.06 23.07 -10.51
C SER A 208 3.54 21.76 -11.05
#